data_AF-A0A2E0R4R0-F1
#
_entry.id   AF-A0A2E0R4R0-F1
#
_cell.length_a   1.000
_cell.length_b   1.000
_cell.length_c   1.000
_cell.angle_alpha   90.00
_cell.angle_beta   90.00
_cell.angle_gamma   90.00
#
_symmetry.space_group_name_H-M   'P 1'
#
loop_
_entity.id
_entity.type
_entity.pdbx_description
1 polymer ?
#
loop_
_entity_poly.entity_id
_entity_poly.type
_entity_poly.pdbx_seq_one_letter_code
_entity_poly.pdbx_strand_id
1 'polypeptide(L)'
;MKVSVEKNLFLLGLFAFLLFSIGAITTTIVPPLVNEEMWSAGTNIVHTYTEQELRGIEIYKREGCVYCHTQQIRNLESDQIRYGWKLVHAPVSESWEYTNDDYSFLGTKRTGPDLSRVGGKYSSEWHWSHFKNPRNMGEQYESPNGKYQAASLMPSYDFLSDDEIKDLTAYIQTLGRNKDWRILNGKKLNDYEK
;
A
#
# COMPACT_ATOMS: atom_id res chain seq x y z
N MET A 1 -9.58 56.12 -13.82
CA MET A 1 -8.75 55.78 -12.63
C MET A 1 -8.06 54.45 -12.92
N LYS A 2 -6.73 54.41 -13.06
CA LYS A 2 -6.01 53.14 -13.27
C LYS A 2 -5.84 52.46 -11.91
N VAL A 3 -6.52 51.35 -11.68
CA VAL A 3 -6.27 50.52 -10.49
C VAL A 3 -4.94 49.80 -10.70
N SER A 4 -3.95 50.14 -9.89
CA SER A 4 -2.62 49.51 -9.91
C SER A 4 -2.62 48.37 -8.89
N VAL A 5 -2.88 47.15 -9.38
CA VAL A 5 -2.97 45.92 -8.55
C VAL A 5 -1.65 45.66 -7.81
N GLU A 6 -0.53 45.89 -8.49
CA GLU A 6 0.83 45.71 -7.95
C GLU A 6 1.15 46.62 -6.73
N LYS A 7 0.44 47.75 -6.59
CA LYS A 7 0.65 48.72 -5.48
C LYS A 7 -0.31 48.54 -4.32
N ASN A 8 -1.32 47.67 -4.45
CA ASN A 8 -2.32 47.44 -3.43
C ASN A 8 -2.23 45.98 -2.96
N LEU A 9 -1.67 45.78 -1.76
CA LEU A 9 -1.45 44.47 -1.17
C LEU A 9 -2.74 43.64 -1.06
N PHE A 10 -3.87 44.28 -0.76
CA PHE A 10 -5.16 43.60 -0.67
C PHE A 10 -5.62 43.07 -2.03
N LEU A 11 -5.54 43.90 -3.08
CA LEU A 11 -5.90 43.47 -4.43
C LEU A 11 -4.98 42.36 -4.94
N LEU A 12 -3.66 42.50 -4.72
CA LEU A 12 -2.69 41.48 -5.10
C LEU A 12 -2.98 40.14 -4.40
N GLY A 13 -3.20 40.16 -3.09
CA GLY A 13 -3.52 38.97 -2.31
C GLY A 13 -4.84 38.31 -2.74
N LEU A 14 -5.88 39.11 -3.00
CA LEU A 14 -7.17 38.61 -3.47
C LEU A 14 -7.04 37.90 -4.83
N PHE A 15 -6.38 38.52 -5.80
CA PHE A 15 -6.20 37.91 -7.13
C PHE A 15 -5.32 36.66 -7.08
N ALA A 16 -4.26 36.66 -6.26
CA ALA A 16 -3.43 35.48 -6.05
C ALA A 16 -4.23 34.32 -5.43
N PHE A 17 -5.06 34.61 -4.42
CA PHE A 17 -5.95 33.63 -3.79
C PHE A 17 -6.99 33.09 -4.79
N LEU A 18 -7.61 33.95 -5.60
CA LEU A 18 -8.58 33.52 -6.61
C LEU A 18 -7.91 32.61 -7.65
N LEU A 19 -6.72 32.96 -8.13
CA LEU A 19 -5.98 32.13 -9.09
C LEU A 19 -5.62 30.76 -8.50
N PHE A 20 -5.13 30.73 -7.25
CA PHE A 20 -4.89 29.49 -6.52
C PHE A 20 -6.16 28.65 -6.34
N SER A 21 -7.26 29.30 -5.96
CA SER A 21 -8.55 28.64 -5.72
C SER A 21 -9.11 28.00 -7.00
N ILE A 22 -8.95 28.65 -8.16
CA ILE A 22 -9.34 28.06 -9.44
C ILE A 22 -8.57 26.75 -9.68
N GLY A 23 -7.25 26.76 -9.48
CA GLY A 23 -6.42 25.55 -9.59
C GLY A 23 -6.84 24.46 -8.61
N ALA A 24 -7.04 24.82 -7.33
CA ALA A 24 -7.46 23.89 -6.30
C ALA A 24 -8.83 23.26 -6.62
N ILE A 25 -9.84 24.07 -6.95
CA ILE A 25 -11.19 23.59 -7.29
C ILE A 25 -11.13 22.66 -8.51
N THR A 26 -10.48 23.08 -9.59
CA THR A 26 -10.45 22.32 -10.85
C THR A 26 -9.69 21.00 -10.75
N THR A 27 -8.70 20.90 -9.87
CA THR A 27 -7.87 19.69 -9.73
C THR A 27 -8.27 18.76 -8.58
N THR A 28 -8.94 19.27 -7.54
CA THR A 28 -9.25 18.49 -6.33
C THR A 28 -10.74 18.29 -6.09
N ILE A 29 -11.58 19.26 -6.49
CA ILE A 29 -13.03 19.22 -6.21
C ILE A 29 -13.81 18.76 -7.44
N VAL A 30 -13.52 19.31 -8.62
CA VAL A 30 -14.27 18.98 -9.84
C VAL A 30 -14.15 17.49 -10.22
N PRO A 31 -12.96 16.85 -10.24
CA PRO A 31 -12.83 15.46 -10.68
C PRO A 31 -13.73 14.46 -9.92
N PRO A 32 -13.73 14.41 -8.57
CA PRO A 32 -14.59 13.46 -7.83
C PRO A 32 -16.08 13.79 -7.94
N LEU A 33 -16.47 15.03 -8.29
CA LEU A 33 -17.88 15.39 -8.51
C LEU A 33 -18.41 14.90 -9.86
N VAL A 34 -17.55 14.76 -10.87
CA VAL A 34 -17.95 14.34 -12.22
C VAL A 34 -17.65 12.88 -12.51
N ASN A 35 -16.77 12.25 -11.74
CA ASN A 35 -16.43 10.84 -11.86
C ASN A 35 -16.60 10.12 -10.51
N GLU A 36 -17.70 9.37 -10.39
CA GLU A 36 -18.03 8.58 -9.20
C GLU A 36 -17.02 7.44 -8.94
N GLU A 37 -16.35 6.89 -9.97
CA GLU A 37 -15.36 5.81 -9.83
C GLU A 37 -14.12 6.23 -9.01
N MET A 38 -13.96 7.53 -8.75
CA MET A 38 -12.89 8.06 -7.92
C MET A 38 -13.12 7.84 -6.42
N TRP A 39 -14.36 7.64 -5.98
CA TRP A 39 -14.69 7.49 -4.56
C TRP A 39 -15.65 6.32 -4.25
N SER A 40 -16.41 5.84 -5.25
CA SER A 40 -17.33 4.72 -5.09
C SER A 40 -16.68 3.42 -5.52
N ALA A 41 -16.97 2.35 -4.76
CA ALA A 41 -16.62 1.00 -5.18
C ALA A 41 -17.49 0.48 -6.34
N GLY A 42 -18.59 1.17 -6.64
CA GLY A 42 -19.58 0.71 -7.61
C GLY A 42 -20.14 -0.66 -7.20
N THR A 43 -20.00 -1.65 -8.08
CA THR A 43 -20.41 -3.04 -7.83
C THR A 43 -19.28 -3.93 -7.31
N ASN A 44 -18.06 -3.39 -7.15
CA ASN A 44 -16.92 -4.16 -6.69
C ASN A 44 -17.06 -4.52 -5.20
N ILE A 45 -16.64 -5.74 -4.86
CA ILE A 45 -16.63 -6.19 -3.46
C ILE A 45 -15.35 -5.66 -2.81
N VAL A 46 -15.52 -4.85 -1.77
CA VAL A 46 -14.42 -4.30 -0.97
C VAL A 46 -14.44 -4.93 0.41
N HIS A 47 -13.29 -5.40 0.85
CA HIS A 47 -13.10 -5.97 2.18
C HIS A 47 -13.50 -4.96 3.26
N THR A 48 -14.27 -5.44 4.24
CA THR A 48 -14.62 -4.65 5.42
C THR A 48 -13.75 -5.13 6.57
N TYR A 49 -12.96 -4.22 7.14
CA TYR A 49 -12.00 -4.57 8.16
C TYR A 49 -12.67 -5.04 9.46
N THR A 50 -12.19 -6.17 9.98
CA THR A 50 -12.55 -6.66 11.31
C THR A 50 -11.87 -5.85 12.40
N GLU A 51 -12.34 -5.93 13.65
CA GLU A 51 -11.67 -5.27 14.78
C GLU A 51 -10.19 -5.67 14.92
N GLN A 52 -9.85 -6.92 14.59
CA GLN A 52 -8.49 -7.40 14.62
C GLN A 52 -7.61 -6.70 13.57
N GLU A 53 -8.13 -6.58 12.35
CA GLU A 53 -7.44 -5.92 11.24
C GLU A 53 -7.31 -4.41 11.48
N LEU A 54 -8.31 -3.77 12.09
CA LEU A 54 -8.23 -2.36 12.50
C LEU A 54 -7.12 -2.13 13.53
N ARG A 55 -6.93 -3.03 14.50
CA ARG A 55 -5.76 -2.96 15.40
C ARG A 55 -4.45 -3.16 14.64
N GLY A 56 -4.43 -4.07 13.67
CA GLY A 56 -3.29 -4.26 12.77
C GLY A 56 -2.93 -3.02 11.95
N ILE A 57 -3.94 -2.27 11.48
CA ILE A 57 -3.76 -0.98 10.78
C ILE A 57 -3.11 0.05 11.70
N GLU A 58 -3.58 0.15 12.94
CA GLU A 58 -2.98 1.07 13.91
C GLU A 58 -1.52 0.74 14.20
N ILE A 59 -1.15 -0.54 14.26
CA ILE A 59 0.24 -0.99 14.38
C ILE A 59 1.02 -0.64 13.10
N TYR A 60 0.49 -0.94 11.91
CA TYR A 60 1.14 -0.60 10.64
C TYR A 60 1.47 0.90 10.52
N LYS A 61 0.53 1.74 11.00
CA LYS A 61 0.68 3.19 11.07
C LYS A 61 1.72 3.61 12.12
N ARG A 62 1.63 3.07 13.34
CA ARG A 62 2.54 3.36 14.47
C ARG A 62 3.99 3.02 14.15
N GLU A 63 4.23 1.86 13.53
CA GLU A 63 5.57 1.41 13.14
C GLU A 63 6.08 2.07 11.85
N GLY A 64 5.27 2.89 11.18
CA GLY A 64 5.69 3.64 10.00
C GLY A 64 5.99 2.76 8.79
N CYS A 65 5.34 1.59 8.65
CA CYS A 65 5.58 0.64 7.57
C CYS A 65 5.44 1.29 6.17
N VAL A 66 4.54 2.26 6.03
CA VAL A 66 4.30 3.04 4.79
C VAL A 66 5.53 3.80 4.28
N TYR A 67 6.51 4.10 5.15
CA TYR A 67 7.73 4.79 4.73
C TYR A 67 8.70 3.89 3.95
N CYS A 68 8.54 2.57 4.06
CA CYS A 68 9.33 1.59 3.34
C CYS A 68 8.52 0.81 2.30
N HIS A 69 7.22 0.64 2.53
CA HIS A 69 6.34 -0.19 1.72
C HIS A 69 5.21 0.64 1.11
N THR A 70 5.04 0.51 -0.20
CA THR A 70 3.87 1.02 -0.89
C THR A 70 2.75 0.00 -0.84
N GLN A 71 1.52 0.48 -0.92
CA GLN A 71 0.34 -0.33 -1.21
C GLN A 71 -0.30 0.18 -2.51
N GLN A 72 0.50 0.27 -3.58
CA GLN A 72 0.00 0.61 -4.90
C GLN A 72 0.83 -0.02 -6.01
N ILE A 73 0.30 -1.04 -6.69
CA ILE A 73 0.89 -1.58 -7.92
C ILE A 73 0.53 -0.67 -9.10
N ARG A 74 1.57 -0.18 -9.78
CA ARG A 74 1.42 0.73 -10.92
C ARG A 74 1.09 -0.03 -12.20
N ASN A 75 0.53 0.67 -13.18
CA ASN A 75 0.30 0.14 -14.53
C ASN A 75 1.61 0.09 -15.34
N LEU A 76 2.57 -0.71 -14.87
CA LEU A 76 3.84 -0.98 -15.52
C LEU A 76 4.04 -2.50 -15.49
N GLU A 77 4.38 -3.10 -16.63
CA GLU A 77 4.60 -4.54 -16.73
C GLU A 77 5.66 -5.03 -15.72
N SER A 78 6.72 -4.24 -15.50
CA SER A 78 7.77 -4.56 -14.54
C SER A 78 7.27 -4.60 -13.08
N ASP A 79 6.29 -3.77 -12.71
CA ASP A 79 5.65 -3.80 -11.39
C ASP A 79 4.77 -5.05 -11.27
N GLN A 80 3.98 -5.34 -12.30
CA GLN A 80 3.09 -6.49 -12.34
C GLN A 80 3.85 -7.83 -12.26
N ILE A 81 4.98 -7.95 -12.98
CA ILE A 81 5.87 -9.11 -12.91
C ILE A 81 6.50 -9.22 -11.51
N ARG A 82 7.10 -8.12 -11.02
CA ARG A 82 7.84 -8.11 -9.74
C ARG A 82 6.94 -8.47 -8.56
N TYR A 83 5.75 -7.91 -8.50
CA TYR A 83 4.79 -8.16 -7.43
C TYR A 83 3.78 -9.23 -7.77
N GLY A 84 3.98 -9.93 -8.89
CA GLY A 84 3.26 -11.14 -9.23
C GLY A 84 3.52 -12.27 -8.24
N TRP A 85 3.03 -13.45 -8.60
CA TRP A 85 3.28 -14.67 -7.85
C TRP A 85 3.48 -15.84 -8.81
N LYS A 86 4.68 -16.42 -8.75
CA LYS A 86 5.10 -17.49 -9.67
C LYS A 86 4.94 -17.01 -11.13
N LEU A 87 4.15 -17.69 -11.94
CA LEU A 87 3.91 -17.37 -13.36
C LEU A 87 2.71 -16.44 -13.59
N VAL A 88 2.22 -15.77 -12.55
CA VAL A 88 1.04 -14.91 -12.63
C VAL A 88 1.42 -13.47 -12.29
N HIS A 89 1.12 -12.55 -13.20
CA HIS A 89 1.35 -11.13 -13.01
C HIS A 89 0.34 -10.57 -12.00
N ALA A 90 0.78 -9.64 -11.17
CA ALA A 90 -0.12 -8.97 -10.24
C ALA A 90 -1.03 -7.97 -10.97
N PRO A 91 -2.31 -7.89 -10.59
CA PRO A 91 -3.21 -6.89 -11.13
C PRO A 91 -2.82 -5.51 -10.61
N VAL A 92 -3.00 -4.51 -11.48
CA VAL A 92 -2.85 -3.09 -11.14
C VAL A 92 -3.77 -2.74 -9.98
N SER A 93 -3.31 -1.84 -9.11
CA SER A 93 -4.14 -1.24 -8.08
C SER A 93 -5.17 -0.29 -8.67
N GLU A 94 -6.42 -0.45 -8.28
CA GLU A 94 -7.55 0.37 -8.72
C GLU A 94 -8.12 1.19 -7.55
N SER A 95 -8.74 2.34 -7.85
CA SER A 95 -9.23 3.28 -6.83
C SER A 95 -10.23 2.65 -5.86
N TRP A 96 -11.14 1.82 -6.38
CA TRP A 96 -12.21 1.18 -5.62
C TRP A 96 -11.69 0.26 -4.50
N GLU A 97 -10.44 -0.21 -4.58
CA GLU A 97 -9.87 -1.12 -3.57
C GLU A 97 -9.65 -0.44 -2.23
N TYR A 98 -9.58 0.89 -2.22
CA TYR A 98 -9.28 1.72 -1.05
C TYR A 98 -10.52 2.46 -0.52
N THR A 99 -11.72 2.16 -1.02
CA THR A 99 -12.95 2.88 -0.62
C THR A 99 -13.28 2.74 0.87
N ASN A 100 -12.85 1.64 1.50
CA ASN A 100 -13.03 1.41 2.95
C ASN A 100 -11.79 1.83 3.78
N ASP A 101 -10.78 2.44 3.18
CA ASP A 101 -9.58 2.89 3.89
C ASP A 101 -9.78 4.31 4.43
N ASP A 102 -9.86 4.45 5.75
CA ASP A 102 -9.89 5.77 6.41
C ASP A 102 -8.58 6.54 6.20
N TYR A 103 -7.46 5.82 6.04
CA TYR A 103 -6.13 6.38 5.81
C TYR A 103 -5.46 5.72 4.60
N SER A 104 -4.92 6.54 3.70
CA SER A 104 -4.23 6.06 2.52
C SER A 104 -2.80 5.58 2.85
N PHE A 105 -2.51 4.32 2.55
CA PHE A 105 -1.17 3.73 2.67
C PHE A 105 -0.50 3.45 1.32
N LEU A 106 -0.91 4.15 0.25
CA LEU A 106 -0.35 4.00 -1.10
C LEU A 106 1.19 4.13 -1.10
N GLY A 107 1.74 4.96 -0.20
CA GLY A 107 3.16 5.14 0.02
C GLY A 107 3.85 5.95 -1.09
N THR A 108 5.05 6.44 -0.80
CA THR A 108 5.81 7.29 -1.74
C THR A 108 7.21 6.75 -2.04
N LYS A 109 7.64 5.71 -1.33
CA LYS A 109 8.97 5.12 -1.43
C LYS A 109 8.90 3.59 -1.25
N ARG A 110 9.74 2.88 -2.01
CA ARG A 110 9.89 1.42 -1.96
C ARG A 110 11.31 1.06 -1.54
N THR A 111 11.55 1.07 -0.23
CA THR A 111 12.75 0.45 0.35
C THR A 111 12.53 -1.04 0.51
N GLY A 112 11.33 -1.45 0.93
CA GLY A 112 10.83 -2.81 0.83
C GLY A 112 9.91 -3.00 -0.39
N PRO A 113 9.43 -4.23 -0.64
CA PRO A 113 8.48 -4.52 -1.72
C PRO A 113 7.11 -3.86 -1.48
N ASP A 114 6.34 -3.70 -2.55
CA ASP A 114 4.93 -3.32 -2.46
C ASP A 114 4.09 -4.44 -1.81
N LEU A 115 3.13 -4.05 -0.98
CA LEU A 115 2.31 -4.96 -0.17
C LEU A 115 0.87 -5.13 -0.67
N SER A 116 0.43 -4.42 -1.72
CA SER A 116 -0.98 -4.41 -2.18
C SER A 116 -1.55 -5.79 -2.53
N ARG A 117 -0.68 -6.78 -2.72
CA ARG A 117 -1.02 -8.15 -3.13
C ARG A 117 -0.28 -9.19 -2.29
N VAL A 118 0.12 -8.86 -1.07
CA VAL A 118 0.88 -9.79 -0.22
C VAL A 118 -0.03 -10.81 0.47
N GLY A 119 -1.32 -10.49 0.63
CA GLY A 119 -2.30 -11.36 1.27
C GLY A 119 -2.29 -12.76 0.67
N GLY A 120 -2.09 -13.73 1.56
CA GLY A 120 -2.04 -15.16 1.27
C GLY A 120 -0.79 -15.66 0.54
N LYS A 121 0.17 -14.80 0.17
CA LYS A 121 1.44 -15.22 -0.46
C LYS A 121 2.35 -15.97 0.51
N TYR A 122 2.30 -15.60 1.78
CA TYR A 122 3.07 -16.19 2.87
C TYR A 122 2.13 -16.58 4.01
N SER A 123 2.50 -17.58 4.80
CA SER A 123 1.71 -17.99 5.97
C SER A 123 1.87 -17.02 7.13
N SER A 124 0.94 -17.03 8.09
CA SER A 124 1.06 -16.26 9.33
C SER A 124 2.34 -16.57 10.08
N GLU A 125 2.79 -17.82 10.07
CA GLU A 125 4.05 -18.21 10.72
C GLU A 125 5.27 -17.59 10.02
N TRP A 126 5.22 -17.47 8.68
CA TRP A 126 6.24 -16.75 7.93
C TRP A 126 6.22 -15.27 8.31
N HIS A 127 5.04 -14.65 8.36
CA HIS A 127 4.90 -13.25 8.76
C HIS A 127 5.40 -13.01 10.18
N TRP A 128 5.01 -13.85 11.13
CA TRP A 128 5.49 -13.80 12.51
C TRP A 128 7.02 -13.89 12.58
N SER A 129 7.61 -14.89 11.92
CA SER A 129 9.07 -15.08 11.90
C SER A 129 9.79 -13.90 11.24
N HIS A 130 9.22 -13.39 10.14
CA HIS A 130 9.73 -12.24 9.41
C HIS A 130 9.68 -10.95 10.23
N PHE A 131 8.60 -10.69 10.98
CA PHE A 131 8.52 -9.52 11.85
C PHE A 131 9.49 -9.61 13.04
N LYS A 132 9.63 -10.80 13.65
CA LYS A 132 10.57 -11.01 14.75
C LYS A 132 12.02 -10.83 14.31
N ASN A 133 12.44 -11.47 13.22
CA ASN A 133 13.80 -11.33 12.70
C ASN A 133 13.85 -11.44 11.16
N PRO A 134 13.66 -10.32 10.44
CA PRO A 134 13.60 -10.34 8.97
C PRO A 134 14.91 -10.73 8.30
N ARG A 135 16.05 -10.58 8.99
CA ARG A 135 17.38 -10.97 8.49
C ARG A 135 17.54 -12.49 8.38
N ASN A 136 16.77 -13.26 9.14
CA ASN A 136 16.78 -14.73 9.09
C ASN A 136 15.92 -15.30 7.97
N MET A 137 15.19 -14.45 7.23
CA MET A 137 14.28 -14.89 6.17
C MET A 137 14.94 -14.95 4.78
N GLY A 138 16.19 -14.48 4.66
CA GLY A 138 16.92 -14.47 3.40
C GLY A 138 17.53 -15.83 3.05
N GLU A 139 17.63 -16.13 1.76
CA GLU A 139 18.40 -17.28 1.28
C GLU A 139 19.89 -17.06 1.59
N GLN A 140 20.53 -18.12 2.10
CA GLN A 140 21.98 -18.15 2.28
C GLN A 140 22.61 -18.74 1.04
N TYR A 141 23.50 -18.00 0.38
CA TYR A 141 24.24 -18.50 -0.76
C TYR A 141 25.70 -18.72 -0.38
N GLU A 142 26.21 -19.90 -0.70
CA GLU A 142 27.64 -20.17 -0.63
C GLU A 142 28.35 -19.47 -1.79
N SER A 143 29.43 -18.76 -1.48
CA SER A 143 30.27 -18.06 -2.44
C SER A 143 31.73 -18.31 -2.07
N PRO A 144 32.68 -18.18 -3.01
CA PRO A 144 34.11 -18.43 -2.75
C PRO A 144 34.70 -17.69 -1.55
N ASN A 145 34.09 -16.57 -1.14
CA ASN A 145 34.54 -15.73 -0.02
C ASN A 145 33.73 -15.94 1.28
N GLY A 146 32.87 -16.96 1.36
CA GLY A 146 32.06 -17.29 2.54
C GLY A 146 30.56 -17.40 2.26
N LYS A 147 29.77 -17.62 3.32
CA LYS A 147 28.30 -17.60 3.23
C LYS A 147 27.80 -16.16 3.19
N TYR A 148 27.14 -15.78 2.09
CA TYR A 148 26.46 -14.50 1.98
C TYR A 148 25.01 -14.70 2.41
N GLN A 149 24.55 -13.86 3.33
CA GLN A 149 23.14 -13.75 3.66
C GLN A 149 22.59 -12.55 2.91
N ALA A 150 21.53 -12.75 2.12
CA ALA A 150 20.71 -11.63 1.64
C ALA A 150 20.05 -10.97 2.87
N ALA A 151 20.75 -10.03 3.50
CA ALA A 151 20.27 -9.38 4.71
C ALA A 151 19.11 -8.43 4.36
N SER A 152 17.93 -8.69 4.93
CA SER A 152 16.84 -7.73 4.89
C SER A 152 17.23 -6.44 5.59
N LEU A 153 16.94 -5.29 4.97
CA LEU A 153 17.09 -3.96 5.57
C LEU A 153 15.91 -3.59 6.47
N MET A 154 14.90 -4.46 6.56
CA MET A 154 13.74 -4.24 7.41
C MET A 154 14.14 -4.26 8.90
N PRO A 155 13.67 -3.30 9.72
CA PRO A 155 13.83 -3.34 11.16
C PRO A 155 13.23 -4.61 11.80
N SER A 156 13.83 -5.08 12.91
CA SER A 156 13.15 -6.08 13.76
C SER A 156 11.98 -5.43 14.49
N TYR A 157 10.87 -6.14 14.55
CA TYR A 157 9.75 -5.86 15.45
C TYR A 157 9.67 -6.88 16.60
N ASP A 158 10.82 -7.39 17.04
CA ASP A 158 10.90 -8.35 18.16
C ASP A 158 10.30 -7.80 19.47
N PHE A 159 10.33 -6.47 19.62
CA PHE A 159 9.73 -5.75 20.75
C PHE A 159 8.20 -5.76 20.75
N LEU A 160 7.54 -6.07 19.62
CA LEU A 160 6.09 -6.24 19.58
C LEU A 160 5.71 -7.56 20.24
N SER A 161 4.60 -7.53 20.98
CA SER A 161 3.99 -8.74 21.52
C SER A 161 3.50 -9.67 20.40
N ASP A 162 3.33 -10.95 20.70
CA ASP A 162 2.83 -11.92 19.71
C ASP A 162 1.40 -11.59 19.27
N ASP A 163 0.57 -11.03 20.16
CA ASP A 163 -0.78 -10.57 19.82
C ASP A 163 -0.76 -9.37 18.87
N GLU A 164 0.15 -8.40 19.08
CA GLU A 164 0.33 -7.28 18.15
C GLU A 164 0.83 -7.75 16.78
N ILE A 165 1.76 -8.71 16.75
CA ILE A 165 2.24 -9.30 15.49
C ILE A 165 1.11 -10.06 14.79
N LYS A 166 0.26 -10.75 15.54
CA LYS A 166 -0.91 -11.44 15.01
C LYS A 166 -1.92 -10.45 14.42
N ASP A 167 -2.20 -9.34 15.10
CA ASP A 167 -3.08 -8.29 14.60
C ASP A 167 -2.51 -7.61 13.34
N LEU A 168 -1.21 -7.27 13.35
CA LEU A 168 -0.51 -6.75 12.17
C LEU A 168 -0.56 -7.75 11.00
N THR A 169 -0.34 -9.03 11.28
CA THR A 169 -0.41 -10.10 10.27
C THR A 169 -1.83 -10.20 9.70
N ALA A 170 -2.87 -10.14 10.53
CA ALA A 170 -4.26 -10.15 10.08
C ALA A 170 -4.53 -9.03 9.07
N TYR A 171 -4.09 -7.80 9.35
CA TYR A 171 -4.21 -6.69 8.40
C TYR A 171 -3.43 -6.96 7.10
N ILE A 172 -2.15 -7.36 7.19
CA ILE A 172 -1.30 -7.62 6.03
C ILE A 172 -1.88 -8.72 5.14
N GLN A 173 -2.54 -9.71 5.73
CA GLN A 173 -3.21 -10.78 5.01
C GLN A 173 -4.44 -10.30 4.22
N THR A 174 -5.05 -9.16 4.57
CA THR A 174 -6.18 -8.59 3.79
C THR A 174 -5.73 -7.98 2.46
N LEU A 175 -4.47 -7.57 2.34
CA LEU A 175 -3.97 -6.78 1.21
C LEU A 175 -3.99 -7.59 -0.09
N GLY A 176 -4.96 -7.27 -0.95
CA GLY A 176 -5.19 -7.90 -2.24
C GLY A 176 -6.23 -9.03 -2.24
N ARG A 177 -6.94 -9.27 -1.13
CA ARG A 177 -8.04 -10.26 -1.06
C ARG A 177 -9.30 -9.85 -1.82
N ASN A 178 -9.44 -8.57 -2.18
CA ASN A 178 -10.53 -8.08 -3.03
C ASN A 178 -10.52 -8.69 -4.45
N LYS A 179 -9.41 -9.31 -4.86
CA LYS A 179 -9.22 -9.91 -6.19
C LYS A 179 -8.72 -11.34 -6.07
N ASP A 180 -9.39 -12.30 -6.71
CA ASP A 180 -8.87 -13.67 -6.85
C ASP A 180 -7.94 -13.77 -8.06
N TRP A 181 -6.73 -13.22 -7.94
CA TRP A 181 -5.81 -13.04 -9.07
C TRP A 181 -4.73 -14.12 -9.17
N ARG A 182 -4.50 -14.91 -8.11
CA ARG A 182 -3.43 -15.94 -8.06
C ARG A 182 -3.89 -17.27 -8.65
N ILE A 183 -4.39 -17.25 -9.89
CA ILE A 183 -4.90 -18.43 -10.58
C ILE A 183 -4.04 -18.72 -11.81
N LEU A 184 -3.57 -19.97 -11.92
CA LEU A 184 -2.86 -20.47 -13.09
C LEU A 184 -3.58 -21.71 -13.63
N ASN A 185 -4.05 -21.66 -14.88
CA ASN A 185 -4.78 -22.76 -15.53
C ASN A 185 -5.97 -23.28 -14.69
N GLY A 186 -6.72 -22.36 -14.08
CA GLY A 186 -7.87 -22.69 -13.23
C GLY A 186 -7.52 -23.22 -11.83
N LYS A 187 -6.23 -23.31 -11.46
CA LYS A 187 -5.78 -23.73 -10.13
C LYS A 187 -5.25 -22.54 -9.35
N LYS A 188 -5.70 -22.39 -8.10
CA LYS A 188 -5.16 -21.39 -7.16
C LYS A 188 -3.71 -21.72 -6.79
N LEU A 189 -2.85 -20.72 -6.85
CA LEU A 189 -1.44 -20.84 -6.51
C LEU A 189 -1.23 -20.56 -5.02
N ASN A 190 -1.17 -21.61 -4.20
CA ASN A 190 -0.90 -21.61 -2.74
C ASN A 190 -1.45 -20.38 -2.01
N ASP A 191 -2.63 -20.53 -1.44
CA ASP A 191 -3.19 -19.57 -0.49
C ASP A 191 -3.04 -20.18 0.91
N TYR A 192 -2.06 -19.71 1.68
CA TYR A 192 -1.79 -20.29 3.00
C TYR A 192 -2.95 -20.08 3.96
N GLU A 193 -3.74 -19.03 3.76
CA GLU A 193 -4.86 -18.64 4.60
C GLU A 193 -6.05 -18.33 3.70
N LYS A 194 -7.09 -19.16 3.80
CA LYS A 194 -8.33 -19.00 3.04
C LYS A 194 -9.26 -17.98 3.67
#